data_AF-A0A016TZU9-F1
#
_entry.id   AF-A0A016TZU9-F1
#
_cell.length_a   1.000
_cell.length_b   1.000
_cell.length_c   1.000
_cell.angle_alpha   90.00
_cell.angle_beta   90.00
_cell.angle_gamma   90.00
#
_symmetry.space_group_name_H-M   'P 1'
#
loop_
_entity.id
_entity.type
_entity.pdbx_description
1 polymer ?
#
loop_
_entity_poly.entity_id
_entity_poly.type
_entity_poly.pdbx_seq_one_letter_code
_entity_poly.pdbx_strand_id
1 'polypeptide(L)'
;MPDCADDLVSKLPLLIASLLRMWFFIAAAGFLKAVLVERACASYFIVDYENKARQWISTTIIVFSLFATFVFTISFMFMLYPVVAGLAGGSFSALAALAVSAILYRRNRSQLLNLDKGITAASIEYTLSIKFQLMENIRVMRIVVATFCLMAGVIVFALSLLALAFIQFDEFPDKAQLCFAFYDLIVALTITFLTLAFAVHMGEWRRVYLHFPPTIRQFCLRKFAALEGKRVTHIREHENAGQQYFDQLKKAWGN
;
A
#
# COMPACT_ATOMS: atom_id res chain seq x y z
N MET A 1 32.74 -7.79 36.10
CA MET A 1 32.73 -7.74 34.62
C MET A 1 32.08 -8.95 33.91
N PRO A 2 31.87 -10.14 34.50
CA PRO A 2 31.05 -11.18 33.85
C PRO A 2 29.55 -10.83 33.83
N ASP A 3 29.04 -10.15 34.88
CA ASP A 3 27.61 -9.82 35.00
C ASP A 3 27.04 -8.93 33.88
N CYS A 4 27.88 -8.11 33.24
CA CYS A 4 27.44 -7.20 32.17
C CYS A 4 27.29 -7.93 30.82
N ALA A 5 28.12 -8.94 30.56
CA ALA A 5 28.02 -9.76 29.35
C ALA A 5 26.80 -10.69 29.43
N ASP A 6 26.55 -11.28 30.60
CA ASP A 6 25.42 -12.17 30.83
C ASP A 6 24.08 -11.40 30.79
N ASP A 7 24.02 -10.18 31.32
CA ASP A 7 22.85 -9.31 31.21
C ASP A 7 22.55 -8.90 29.76
N LEU A 8 23.59 -8.58 28.97
CA LEU A 8 23.43 -8.23 27.56
C LEU A 8 22.94 -9.43 26.73
N VAL A 9 23.50 -10.62 26.96
CA VAL A 9 23.08 -11.85 26.26
C VAL A 9 21.62 -12.20 26.59
N SER A 10 21.20 -11.96 27.84
CA SER A 10 19.80 -12.19 28.26
C SER A 10 18.80 -11.20 27.64
N LYS A 11 19.20 -9.94 27.41
CA LYS A 11 18.35 -8.87 26.86
C LYS A 11 18.40 -8.77 25.33
N LEU A 12 19.42 -9.33 24.70
CA LEU A 12 19.57 -9.41 23.25
C LEU A 12 18.30 -9.89 22.51
N PRO A 13 17.64 -11.00 22.90
CA PRO A 13 16.43 -11.46 22.23
C PRO A 13 15.27 -10.46 22.32
N LEU A 14 15.13 -9.74 23.44
CA LEU A 14 14.11 -8.69 23.61
C LEU A 14 14.39 -7.49 22.70
N LEU A 15 15.66 -7.08 22.59
CA LEU A 15 16.07 -6.01 21.69
C LEU A 15 15.84 -6.37 20.23
N ILE A 16 16.21 -7.59 19.83
CA ILE A 16 15.99 -8.09 18.46
C ILE A 16 14.49 -8.17 18.15
N ALA A 17 13.66 -8.66 19.08
CA ALA A 17 12.21 -8.73 18.89
C ALA A 17 11.60 -7.33 18.72
N SER A 18 12.03 -6.36 19.53
CA SER A 18 11.59 -4.96 19.43
C SER A 18 12.01 -4.33 18.11
N LEU A 19 13.27 -4.54 17.68
CA LEU A 19 13.79 -4.08 16.40
C LEU A 19 12.99 -4.65 15.24
N LEU A 20 12.79 -5.97 15.20
CA LEU A 20 12.06 -6.64 14.13
C LEU A 20 10.61 -6.16 14.04
N ARG A 21 9.93 -6.02 15.19
CA ARG A 21 8.56 -5.50 15.25
C ARG A 21 8.51 -4.08 14.69
N MET A 22 9.40 -3.21 15.13
CA MET A 22 9.41 -1.81 14.71
C MET A 22 9.76 -1.68 13.22
N TRP A 23 10.75 -2.45 12.76
CA TRP A 23 11.13 -2.50 11.35
C TRP A 23 9.98 -2.98 10.48
N PHE A 24 9.25 -4.01 10.90
CA PHE A 24 8.10 -4.51 10.16
C PHE A 24 7.03 -3.43 9.94
N PHE A 25 6.72 -2.64 10.97
CA PHE A 25 5.76 -1.55 10.85
C PHE A 25 6.22 -0.45 9.89
N ILE A 26 7.49 -0.04 10.00
CA ILE A 26 8.07 1.00 9.14
C ILE A 26 8.22 0.48 7.69
N ALA A 27 8.61 -0.78 7.52
CA ALA A 27 8.75 -1.44 6.23
C ALA A 27 7.40 -1.60 5.52
N ALA A 28 6.33 -1.96 6.23
CA ALA A 28 4.98 -2.02 5.67
C ALA A 28 4.53 -0.65 5.15
N ALA A 29 4.76 0.42 5.92
CA ALA A 29 4.47 1.79 5.48
C ALA A 29 5.35 2.23 4.30
N GLY A 30 6.64 1.85 4.30
CA GLY A 30 7.56 2.11 3.19
C GLY A 30 7.15 1.39 1.91
N PHE A 31 6.71 0.13 2.02
CA PHE A 31 6.25 -0.67 0.88
C PHE A 31 5.05 -0.03 0.16
N LEU A 32 4.09 0.54 0.88
CA LEU A 32 2.99 1.30 0.26
C LEU A 32 3.49 2.49 -0.57
N LYS A 33 4.50 3.20 -0.06
CA LYS A 33 5.12 4.32 -0.77
C LYS A 33 5.91 3.83 -1.99
N ALA A 34 6.60 2.69 -1.88
CA ALA A 34 7.25 2.03 -3.00
C ALA A 34 6.26 1.69 -4.12
N VAL A 35 5.11 1.10 -3.78
CA VAL A 35 4.02 0.84 -4.74
C VAL A 35 3.51 2.15 -5.36
N LEU A 36 3.36 3.21 -4.57
CA LEU A 36 2.95 4.51 -5.09
C LEU A 36 3.96 5.07 -6.11
N VAL A 37 5.27 4.98 -5.82
CA VAL A 37 6.34 5.42 -6.72
C VAL A 37 6.36 4.56 -7.99
N GLU A 38 6.24 3.24 -7.86
CA GLU A 38 6.14 2.33 -9.00
C GLU A 38 4.95 2.72 -9.89
N ARG A 39 3.78 3.03 -9.31
CA ARG A 39 2.61 3.49 -10.06
C ARG A 39 2.82 4.86 -10.68
N ALA A 40 3.53 5.77 -10.01
CA ALA A 40 3.93 7.06 -10.58
C ALA A 40 4.80 6.87 -11.82
N CYS A 41 5.80 5.99 -11.73
CA CYS A 41 6.66 5.63 -12.86
C CYS A 41 5.86 4.98 -13.98
N ALA A 42 4.99 4.01 -13.67
CA ALA A 42 4.15 3.36 -14.68
C ALA A 42 3.24 4.37 -15.41
N SER A 43 2.66 5.33 -14.69
CA SER A 43 1.85 6.41 -15.26
C SER A 43 2.65 7.42 -16.09
N TYR A 44 3.89 7.73 -15.68
CA TYR A 44 4.75 8.68 -16.41
C TYR A 44 5.33 8.06 -17.68
N PHE A 45 5.72 6.78 -17.63
CA PHE A 45 6.34 6.04 -18.72
C PHE A 45 5.35 5.23 -19.57
N ILE A 46 4.04 5.55 -19.56
CA ILE A 46 3.03 4.87 -20.41
C ILE A 46 3.48 4.84 -21.89
N VAL A 47 4.09 5.94 -22.36
CA VAL A 47 4.56 6.09 -23.76
C VAL A 47 5.78 5.20 -24.07
N ASP A 48 6.61 4.89 -23.08
CA ASP A 48 7.81 4.05 -23.24
C ASP A 48 7.57 2.57 -22.90
N TYR A 49 6.38 2.23 -22.41
CA TYR A 49 6.05 0.92 -21.85
C TYR A 49 6.01 -0.18 -22.90
N GLU A 50 5.65 0.14 -24.14
CA GLU A 50 5.61 -0.82 -25.26
C GLU A 50 7.02 -1.27 -25.70
N ASN A 51 8.07 -0.48 -25.45
CA ASN A 51 9.40 -0.76 -26.00
C ASN A 51 10.34 -1.54 -25.07
N LYS A 52 10.14 -1.53 -23.74
CA LYS A 52 11.00 -2.27 -22.79
C LYS A 52 10.24 -2.74 -21.54
N ALA A 53 10.26 -4.03 -21.27
CA ALA A 53 9.85 -4.60 -19.98
C ALA A 53 10.88 -4.23 -18.88
N ARG A 54 10.52 -3.32 -17.97
CA ARG A 54 11.43 -2.79 -16.94
C ARG A 54 11.13 -3.32 -15.53
N GLN A 55 11.23 -4.63 -15.35
CA GLN A 55 11.08 -5.27 -14.03
C GLN A 55 12.11 -4.77 -13.00
N TRP A 56 13.31 -4.37 -13.46
CA TRP A 56 14.38 -3.87 -12.59
C TRP A 56 13.98 -2.61 -11.81
N ILE A 57 13.13 -1.73 -12.36
CA ILE A 57 12.67 -0.51 -11.67
C ILE A 57 11.93 -0.86 -10.38
N SER A 58 11.00 -1.81 -10.46
CA SER A 58 10.23 -2.26 -9.30
C SER A 58 11.14 -2.90 -8.24
N THR A 59 12.04 -3.79 -8.66
CA THR A 59 13.00 -4.43 -7.75
C THR A 59 13.91 -3.41 -7.07
N THR A 60 14.46 -2.43 -7.80
CA THR A 60 15.32 -1.39 -7.23
C THR A 60 14.58 -0.51 -6.23
N ILE A 61 13.32 -0.12 -6.52
CA ILE A 61 12.50 0.67 -5.60
C ILE A 61 12.22 -0.10 -4.31
N ILE A 62 11.88 -1.40 -4.41
CA ILE A 62 11.59 -2.23 -3.23
C ILE A 62 12.85 -2.42 -2.38
N VAL A 63 13.99 -2.78 -2.99
CA VAL A 63 15.26 -2.98 -2.27
C VAL A 63 15.70 -1.68 -1.59
N PHE A 64 15.64 -0.55 -2.31
CA PHE A 64 15.96 0.75 -1.74
C PHE A 64 15.01 1.10 -0.58
N SER A 65 13.71 0.85 -0.74
CA SER A 65 12.72 1.10 0.32
C SER A 65 13.00 0.26 1.56
N LEU A 66 13.31 -1.03 1.43
CA LEU A 66 13.59 -1.92 2.56
C LEU A 66 14.88 -1.50 3.30
N PHE A 67 15.91 -1.12 2.55
CA PHE A 67 17.15 -0.61 3.12
C PHE A 67 16.92 0.71 3.87
N ALA A 68 16.24 1.67 3.24
CA ALA A 68 15.94 2.96 3.86
C ALA A 68 15.07 2.82 5.13
N THR A 69 14.07 1.93 5.11
CA THR A 69 13.23 1.69 6.30
C THR A 69 14.03 1.04 7.42
N PHE A 70 14.94 0.11 7.10
CA PHE A 70 15.83 -0.51 8.10
C PHE A 70 16.75 0.52 8.77
N VAL A 71 17.43 1.36 7.98
CA VAL A 71 18.29 2.44 8.50
C VAL A 71 17.49 3.41 9.37
N PHE A 72 16.27 3.76 8.96
CA PHE A 72 15.38 4.62 9.74
C PHE A 72 14.97 3.98 11.07
N THR A 73 14.63 2.69 11.08
CA THR A 73 14.32 1.94 12.33
C THR A 73 15.50 1.95 13.30
N ILE A 74 16.69 1.65 12.82
CA ILE A 74 17.92 1.67 13.63
C ILE A 74 18.13 3.08 14.21
N SER A 75 18.05 4.11 13.37
CA SER A 75 18.23 5.50 13.78
C SER A 75 17.22 5.94 14.84
N PHE A 76 15.97 5.48 14.73
CA PHE A 76 14.92 5.75 15.71
C PHE A 76 15.16 5.01 17.03
N MET A 77 15.55 3.73 17.00
CA MET A 77 15.83 2.95 18.21
C MET A 77 17.02 3.50 18.99
N PHE A 78 18.06 3.98 18.31
CA PHE A 78 19.20 4.64 18.94
C PHE A 78 18.95 6.10 19.34
N MET A 79 17.72 6.61 19.16
CA MET A 79 17.33 7.97 19.53
C MET A 79 18.27 9.04 18.97
N LEU A 80 18.75 8.87 17.74
CA LEU A 80 19.67 9.82 17.09
C LEU A 80 19.06 11.21 16.88
N TYR A 81 17.73 11.30 16.98
CA TYR A 81 16.95 12.53 16.93
C TYR A 81 15.81 12.45 17.96
N PRO A 82 15.26 13.60 18.41
CA PRO A 82 14.15 13.60 19.35
C PRO A 82 12.93 12.90 18.76
N VAL A 83 12.24 12.10 19.59
CA VAL A 83 11.05 11.32 19.20
C VAL A 83 10.02 12.19 18.48
N VAL A 84 9.81 13.42 18.95
CA VAL A 84 8.90 14.41 18.34
C VAL A 84 9.27 14.72 16.89
N ALA A 85 10.57 14.88 16.58
CA ALA A 85 11.02 15.10 15.21
C ALA A 85 10.78 13.86 14.32
N GLY A 86 10.98 12.66 14.87
CA GLY A 86 10.65 11.41 14.20
C GLY A 86 9.16 11.28 13.85
N LEU A 87 8.29 11.57 14.81
CA LEU A 87 6.84 11.52 14.65
C LEU A 87 6.34 12.60 13.67
N ALA A 88 6.90 13.81 13.76
CA ALA A 88 6.57 14.91 12.85
C ALA A 88 7.01 14.60 11.41
N GLY A 89 8.25 14.12 11.23
CA GLY A 89 8.77 13.71 9.91
C GLY A 89 7.99 12.54 9.31
N GLY A 90 7.65 11.54 10.14
CA GLY A 90 6.79 10.42 9.74
C GLY A 90 5.43 10.88 9.25
N SER A 91 4.76 11.74 10.03
CA SER A 91 3.45 12.32 9.70
C SER A 91 3.49 13.16 8.42
N PHE A 92 4.50 14.03 8.29
CA PHE A 92 4.71 14.83 7.08
C PHE A 92 4.91 13.95 5.84
N SER A 93 5.72 12.89 5.96
CA SER A 93 5.95 11.96 4.85
C SER A 93 4.68 11.21 4.42
N ALA A 94 3.77 10.92 5.35
CA ALA A 94 2.49 10.28 5.06
C ALA A 94 1.54 11.24 4.33
N LEU A 95 1.48 12.51 4.76
CA LEU A 95 0.70 13.55 4.09
C LEU A 95 1.22 13.83 2.68
N ALA A 96 2.54 13.89 2.50
CA ALA A 96 3.16 14.04 1.19
C ALA A 96 2.80 12.86 0.26
N ALA A 97 2.86 11.63 0.76
CA ALA A 97 2.45 10.45 0.00
C ALA A 97 0.96 10.50 -0.40
N LEU A 98 0.08 10.92 0.51
CA LEU A 98 -1.33 11.13 0.20
C LEU A 98 -1.52 12.18 -0.90
N ALA A 99 -0.84 13.33 -0.79
CA ALA A 99 -0.91 14.38 -1.81
C ALA A 99 -0.44 13.89 -3.18
N VAL A 100 0.71 13.20 -3.24
CA VAL A 100 1.24 12.59 -4.47
C VAL A 100 0.24 11.59 -5.07
N SER A 101 -0.35 10.72 -4.24
CA SER A 101 -1.35 9.75 -4.69
C SER A 101 -2.60 10.42 -5.29
N ALA A 102 -3.08 11.50 -4.68
CA ALA A 102 -4.22 12.26 -5.17
C ALA A 102 -3.90 12.99 -6.49
N ILE A 103 -2.70 13.57 -6.60
CA ILE A 103 -2.22 14.22 -7.84
C ILE A 103 -2.14 13.21 -8.99
N LEU A 104 -1.53 12.05 -8.74
CA LEU A 104 -1.43 10.98 -9.74
C LEU A 104 -2.81 10.48 -10.18
N TYR A 105 -3.73 10.29 -9.24
CA TYR A 105 -5.11 9.92 -9.55
C TYR A 105 -5.79 10.97 -10.45
N ARG A 106 -5.66 12.26 -10.12
CA ARG A 106 -6.22 13.36 -10.93
C ARG A 106 -5.59 13.41 -12.33
N ARG A 107 -4.26 13.27 -12.41
CA ARG A 107 -3.53 13.27 -13.69
C ARG A 107 -3.97 12.11 -14.58
N ASN A 108 -4.03 10.89 -14.04
CA ASN A 108 -4.47 9.71 -14.78
C ASN A 108 -5.91 9.87 -15.28
N ARG A 109 -6.81 10.40 -14.45
CA ARG A 109 -8.19 10.68 -14.86
C ARG A 109 -8.28 11.75 -15.94
N SER A 110 -7.46 12.80 -15.84
CA SER A 110 -7.43 13.86 -16.87
C SER A 110 -6.90 13.34 -18.21
N GLN A 111 -5.88 12.49 -18.18
CA GLN A 111 -5.37 11.85 -19.40
C GLN A 111 -6.43 10.98 -20.06
N LEU A 112 -7.20 10.21 -19.29
CA LEU A 112 -8.29 9.39 -19.82
C LEU A 112 -9.36 10.24 -20.52
N LEU A 113 -9.73 11.37 -19.91
CA LEU A 113 -10.70 12.30 -20.49
C LEU A 113 -10.18 12.96 -21.78
N ASN A 114 -8.88 13.26 -21.86
CA ASN A 114 -8.27 13.84 -23.06
C ASN A 114 -8.20 12.84 -24.21
N LEU A 115 -7.97 11.55 -23.91
CA LEU A 115 -8.05 10.48 -24.91
C LEU A 115 -9.49 10.30 -25.42
N ASP A 116 -10.47 10.31 -24.52
CA ASP A 116 -11.89 10.11 -24.88
C ASP A 116 -12.44 11.27 -25.74
N LYS A 117 -11.89 12.47 -25.57
CA LYS A 117 -12.21 13.66 -26.39
C LYS A 117 -11.53 13.67 -27.76
N GLY A 118 -10.74 12.65 -28.11
CA GLY A 118 -10.10 12.54 -29.43
C GLY A 118 -9.01 13.59 -29.71
N ILE A 119 -8.48 14.24 -28.66
CA ILE A 119 -7.47 15.31 -28.81
C ILE A 119 -6.11 14.74 -29.25
N THR A 120 -5.89 13.43 -29.08
CA THR A 120 -4.61 12.77 -29.40
C THR A 120 -4.76 11.94 -30.68
N ALA A 121 -4.22 12.44 -31.79
CA ALA A 121 -4.25 11.81 -33.12
C ALA A 121 -3.23 10.64 -33.24
N ALA A 122 -3.28 9.67 -32.34
CA ALA A 122 -2.46 8.46 -32.42
C ALA A 122 -3.25 7.29 -33.02
N SER A 123 -2.56 6.25 -33.50
CA SER A 123 -3.21 5.07 -34.09
C SER A 123 -4.24 4.46 -33.13
N ILE A 124 -5.33 3.92 -33.69
CA ILE A 124 -6.49 3.43 -32.93
C ILE A 124 -6.08 2.30 -31.96
N GLU A 125 -5.17 1.42 -32.38
CA GLU A 125 -4.64 0.32 -31.57
C GLU A 125 -3.81 0.81 -30.38
N TYR A 126 -2.91 1.78 -30.62
CA TYR A 126 -2.11 2.45 -29.59
C TYR A 126 -3.00 3.22 -28.58
N THR A 127 -4.08 3.82 -29.07
CA THR A 127 -5.04 4.54 -28.22
C THR A 127 -5.82 3.57 -27.31
N LEU A 128 -6.12 2.36 -27.80
CA LEU A 128 -6.87 1.35 -27.04
C LEU A 128 -6.02 0.70 -25.94
N SER A 129 -4.78 0.31 -26.25
CA SER A 129 -3.85 -0.27 -25.26
C SER A 129 -3.59 0.70 -24.10
N ILE A 130 -3.37 1.97 -24.41
CA ILE A 130 -3.21 3.05 -23.41
C ILE A 130 -4.48 3.23 -22.58
N LYS A 131 -5.68 3.22 -23.20
CA LYS A 131 -6.95 3.35 -22.49
C LYS A 131 -7.12 2.22 -21.46
N PHE A 132 -6.83 0.97 -21.84
CA PHE A 132 -6.90 -0.16 -20.91
C PHE A 132 -5.90 -0.05 -19.75
N GLN A 133 -4.63 0.27 -20.04
CA GLN A 133 -3.60 0.46 -19.01
C GLN A 133 -3.95 1.60 -18.05
N LEU A 134 -4.48 2.70 -18.57
CA LEU A 134 -4.86 3.86 -17.78
C LEU A 134 -6.09 3.60 -16.92
N MET A 135 -7.09 2.86 -17.44
CA MET A 135 -8.25 2.43 -16.65
C MET A 135 -7.85 1.52 -15.49
N GLU A 136 -6.95 0.56 -15.72
CA GLU A 136 -6.45 -0.30 -14.65
C GLU A 136 -5.64 0.51 -13.62
N ASN A 137 -4.76 1.41 -14.07
CA ASN A 137 -4.02 2.30 -13.17
C ASN A 137 -4.94 3.20 -12.34
N ILE A 138 -6.02 3.75 -12.90
CA ILE A 138 -7.02 4.54 -12.15
C ILE A 138 -7.72 3.66 -11.10
N ARG A 139 -8.08 2.43 -11.45
CA ARG A 139 -8.73 1.48 -10.55
C ARG A 139 -7.83 1.18 -9.34
N VAL A 140 -6.56 0.87 -9.58
CA VAL A 140 -5.57 0.62 -8.52
C VAL A 140 -5.33 1.88 -7.70
N MET A 141 -5.11 3.02 -8.35
CA MET A 141 -4.87 4.30 -7.67
C MET A 141 -6.03 4.73 -6.77
N ARG A 142 -7.27 4.43 -7.13
CA ARG A 142 -8.43 4.68 -6.26
C ARG A 142 -8.33 3.92 -4.94
N ILE A 143 -7.91 2.65 -4.98
CA ILE A 143 -7.71 1.83 -3.79
C ILE A 143 -6.53 2.39 -2.97
N VAL A 144 -5.42 2.69 -3.64
CA VAL A 144 -4.22 3.27 -3.02
C VAL A 144 -4.54 4.59 -2.28
N VAL A 145 -5.26 5.51 -2.93
CA VAL A 145 -5.69 6.77 -2.29
C VAL A 145 -6.60 6.51 -1.10
N ALA A 146 -7.58 5.61 -1.22
CA ALA A 146 -8.46 5.25 -0.09
C ALA A 146 -7.67 4.67 1.09
N THR A 147 -6.67 3.83 0.81
CA THR A 147 -5.76 3.27 1.82
C THR A 147 -4.93 4.37 2.48
N PHE A 148 -4.35 5.30 1.73
CA PHE A 148 -3.61 6.43 2.32
C PHE A 148 -4.52 7.36 3.15
N CYS A 149 -5.76 7.60 2.73
CA CYS A 149 -6.73 8.35 3.53
C CYS A 149 -7.05 7.65 4.85
N LEU A 150 -7.28 6.33 4.82
CA LEU A 150 -7.54 5.54 6.03
C LEU A 150 -6.34 5.58 6.97
N MET A 151 -5.13 5.40 6.45
CA MET A 151 -3.88 5.51 7.23
C MET A 151 -3.71 6.89 7.85
N ALA A 152 -3.99 7.97 7.11
CA ALA A 152 -3.93 9.32 7.63
C ALA A 152 -4.95 9.54 8.77
N GLY A 153 -6.17 9.02 8.62
CA GLY A 153 -7.19 9.07 9.68
C GLY A 153 -6.76 8.31 10.93
N VAL A 154 -6.18 7.12 10.78
CA VAL A 154 -5.64 6.34 11.90
C VAL A 154 -4.49 7.08 12.57
N ILE A 155 -3.58 7.70 11.82
CA ILE A 155 -2.47 8.48 12.40
C ILE A 155 -2.99 9.65 13.22
N VAL A 156 -3.95 10.42 12.71
CA VAL A 156 -4.55 11.54 13.45
C VAL A 156 -5.23 11.04 14.73
N PHE A 157 -6.00 9.95 14.63
CA PHE A 157 -6.65 9.35 15.80
C PHE A 157 -5.62 8.87 16.83
N ALA A 158 -4.57 8.19 16.39
CA ALA A 158 -3.51 7.67 17.24
C ALA A 158 -2.71 8.79 17.93
N LEU A 159 -2.41 9.89 17.21
CA LEU A 159 -1.78 11.08 17.80
C LEU A 159 -2.70 11.77 18.81
N SER A 160 -4.02 11.79 18.57
CA SER A 160 -4.97 12.37 19.52
C SER A 160 -5.08 11.55 20.82
N LEU A 161 -5.04 10.22 20.73
CA LEU A 161 -4.95 9.34 21.91
C LEU A 161 -3.65 9.58 22.67
N LEU A 162 -2.53 9.72 21.96
CA LEU A 162 -1.24 10.01 22.57
C LEU A 162 -1.27 11.35 23.32
N ALA A 163 -1.81 12.40 22.69
CA ALA A 163 -1.97 13.70 23.32
C ALA A 163 -2.88 13.64 24.56
N LEU A 164 -3.99 12.89 24.48
CA LEU A 164 -4.89 12.67 25.62
C LEU A 164 -4.20 11.93 26.77
N ALA A 165 -3.38 10.92 26.46
CA ALA A 165 -2.58 10.19 27.45
C ALA A 165 -1.64 11.13 28.21
N PHE A 166 -0.94 12.01 27.51
CA PHE A 166 0.01 12.95 28.12
C PHE A 166 -0.66 14.13 28.84
N ILE A 167 -1.77 14.68 28.33
CA ILE A 167 -2.40 15.87 28.90
C ILE A 167 -3.30 15.52 30.10
N GLN A 168 -4.07 14.43 29.99
CA GLN A 168 -5.13 14.13 30.95
C GLN A 168 -4.74 13.06 31.98
N PHE A 169 -3.80 12.18 31.64
CA PHE A 169 -3.45 11.00 32.45
C PHE A 169 -2.04 11.02 33.02
N ASP A 170 -1.33 12.14 32.96
CA ASP A 170 -0.02 12.32 33.61
C ASP A 170 -0.09 12.05 35.13
N GLU A 171 -1.27 12.31 35.73
CA GLU A 171 -1.55 12.11 37.15
C GLU A 171 -1.96 10.67 37.52
N PHE A 172 -2.31 9.81 36.54
CA PHE A 172 -2.80 8.43 36.77
C PHE A 172 -2.12 7.41 35.84
N PRO A 173 -1.01 6.77 36.27
CA PRO A 173 -0.18 5.91 35.42
C PRO A 173 -0.92 4.68 34.88
N ASP A 174 -1.85 4.10 35.63
CA ASP A 174 -2.62 2.92 35.21
C ASP A 174 -3.55 3.22 34.03
N LYS A 175 -4.13 4.43 33.99
CA LYS A 175 -5.02 4.85 32.90
C LYS A 175 -4.24 5.23 31.64
N ALA A 176 -3.04 5.79 31.79
CA ALA A 176 -2.14 6.07 30.67
C ALA A 176 -1.68 4.77 29.99
N GLN A 177 -1.34 3.72 30.76
CA GLN A 177 -0.97 2.42 30.21
C GLN A 177 -2.08 1.79 29.36
N LEU A 178 -3.34 1.89 29.80
CA LEU A 178 -4.49 1.42 29.02
C LEU A 178 -4.58 2.15 27.68
N CYS A 179 -4.36 3.47 27.67
CA CYS A 179 -4.39 4.28 26.45
C CYS A 179 -3.27 3.87 25.46
N PHE A 180 -2.07 3.62 25.97
CA PHE A 180 -0.96 3.10 25.16
C PHE A 180 -1.24 1.70 24.59
N ALA A 181 -1.89 0.82 25.36
CA ALA A 181 -2.29 -0.50 24.90
C ALA A 181 -3.34 -0.41 23.78
N PHE A 182 -4.35 0.46 23.92
CA PHE A 182 -5.33 0.72 22.87
C PHE A 182 -4.70 1.31 21.61
N TYR A 183 -3.79 2.27 21.77
CA TYR A 183 -3.00 2.82 20.66
C TYR A 183 -2.27 1.70 19.91
N ASP A 184 -1.54 0.84 20.63
CA ASP A 184 -0.74 -0.23 20.01
C ASP A 184 -1.63 -1.26 19.29
N LEU A 185 -2.77 -1.60 19.90
CA LEU A 185 -3.76 -2.50 19.31
C LEU A 185 -4.30 -1.95 17.99
N ILE A 186 -4.67 -0.68 17.93
CA ILE A 186 -5.22 -0.05 16.71
C ILE A 186 -4.18 -0.02 15.60
N VAL A 187 -2.94 0.33 15.92
CA VAL A 187 -1.83 0.32 14.95
C VAL A 187 -1.58 -1.09 14.42
N ALA A 188 -1.53 -2.09 15.30
CA ALA A 188 -1.35 -3.49 14.93
C ALA A 188 -2.49 -4.01 14.04
N LEU A 189 -3.75 -3.71 14.38
CA LEU A 189 -4.92 -4.10 13.59
C LEU A 189 -4.90 -3.44 12.20
N THR A 190 -4.54 -2.15 12.13
CA THR A 190 -4.48 -1.41 10.87
C THR A 190 -3.43 -2.03 9.93
N ILE A 191 -2.25 -2.35 10.46
CA ILE A 191 -1.17 -2.93 9.65
C ILE A 191 -1.51 -4.37 9.25
N THR A 192 -2.13 -5.15 10.13
CA THR A 192 -2.62 -6.50 9.81
C THR A 192 -3.68 -6.46 8.72
N PHE A 193 -4.64 -5.53 8.79
CA PHE A 193 -5.64 -5.33 7.75
C PHE A 193 -5.00 -4.93 6.41
N LEU A 194 -4.00 -4.05 6.45
CA LEU A 194 -3.30 -3.58 5.27
C LEU A 194 -2.53 -4.72 4.57
N THR A 195 -1.75 -5.50 5.32
CA THR A 195 -1.01 -6.65 4.78
C THR A 195 -1.97 -7.70 4.24
N LEU A 196 -3.12 -7.90 4.91
CA LEU A 196 -4.17 -8.80 4.46
C LEU A 196 -4.74 -8.37 3.10
N ALA A 197 -5.18 -7.11 3.02
CA ALA A 197 -5.73 -6.50 1.82
C ALA A 197 -4.72 -6.55 0.65
N PHE A 198 -3.46 -6.24 0.91
CA PHE A 198 -2.41 -6.30 -0.10
C PHE A 198 -2.18 -7.70 -0.63
N ALA A 199 -2.08 -8.67 0.27
CA ALA A 199 -1.95 -10.05 -0.15
C ALA A 199 -3.16 -10.45 -1.03
N VAL A 200 -4.40 -9.97 -0.71
CA VAL A 200 -5.63 -10.33 -1.46
C VAL A 200 -5.56 -9.75 -2.86
N HIS A 201 -5.11 -8.51 -2.96
CA HIS A 201 -4.93 -7.83 -4.23
C HIS A 201 -3.86 -8.49 -5.11
N MET A 202 -2.73 -8.92 -4.53
CA MET A 202 -1.62 -9.54 -5.25
C MET A 202 -1.89 -11.01 -5.66
N GLY A 203 -3.00 -11.61 -5.22
CA GLY A 203 -3.31 -13.02 -5.51
C GLY A 203 -2.41 -14.04 -4.78
N GLU A 204 -1.49 -13.56 -3.95
CA GLU A 204 -0.54 -14.35 -3.16
C GLU A 204 -1.21 -15.15 -2.03
N TRP A 205 -2.47 -14.83 -1.68
CA TRP A 205 -3.27 -15.65 -0.77
C TRP A 205 -3.39 -17.11 -1.21
N ARG A 206 -3.31 -17.39 -2.51
CA ARG A 206 -3.37 -18.77 -3.00
C ARG A 206 -2.26 -19.65 -2.42
N ARG A 207 -1.09 -19.07 -2.10
CA ARG A 207 0.04 -19.76 -1.45
C ARG A 207 -0.10 -19.86 0.07
N VAL A 208 -0.60 -18.79 0.72
CA VAL A 208 -0.82 -18.77 2.18
C VAL A 208 -1.98 -19.69 2.58
N TYR A 209 -2.99 -19.80 1.72
CA TYR A 209 -4.18 -20.66 1.89
C TYR A 209 -3.87 -22.16 1.96
N LEU A 210 -2.82 -22.62 1.28
CA LEU A 210 -2.37 -24.03 1.32
C LEU A 210 -1.89 -24.46 2.71
N HIS A 211 -1.51 -23.52 3.57
CA HIS A 211 -0.99 -23.78 4.90
C HIS A 211 -2.06 -23.68 6.02
N PHE A 212 -3.30 -23.30 5.70
CA PHE A 212 -4.36 -23.19 6.71
C PHE A 212 -5.09 -24.54 6.96
N PRO A 213 -5.57 -24.79 8.19
CA PRO A 213 -6.33 -25.99 8.53
C PRO A 213 -7.62 -26.15 7.70
N PRO A 214 -8.07 -27.39 7.43
CA PRO A 214 -9.11 -27.71 6.45
C PRO A 214 -10.51 -27.15 6.76
N THR A 215 -10.81 -26.77 8.00
CA THR A 215 -12.10 -26.21 8.42
C THR A 215 -12.26 -24.73 8.04
N ILE A 216 -11.22 -23.91 8.25
CA ILE A 216 -11.20 -22.49 7.83
C ILE A 216 -11.17 -22.40 6.30
N ARG A 217 -10.50 -23.38 5.67
CA ARG A 217 -10.36 -23.55 4.23
C ARG A 217 -11.71 -23.55 3.49
N GLN A 218 -12.72 -24.25 4.00
CA GLN A 218 -14.05 -24.39 3.38
C GLN A 218 -14.92 -23.14 3.54
N PHE A 219 -14.87 -22.49 4.71
CA PHE A 219 -15.63 -21.26 4.94
C PHE A 219 -15.10 -20.10 4.09
N CYS A 220 -13.78 -19.97 4.01
CA CYS A 220 -13.13 -18.99 3.14
C CYS A 220 -13.44 -19.27 1.65
N LEU A 221 -13.43 -20.53 1.18
CA LEU A 221 -13.79 -20.86 -0.22
C LEU A 221 -15.15 -20.33 -0.64
N ARG A 222 -16.17 -20.49 0.20
CA ARG A 222 -17.53 -20.03 -0.16
C ARG A 222 -17.61 -18.51 -0.27
N LYS A 223 -16.97 -17.77 0.64
CA LYS A 223 -16.94 -16.29 0.59
C LYS A 223 -16.03 -15.77 -0.53
N PHE A 224 -14.90 -16.42 -0.78
CA PHE A 224 -13.96 -16.00 -1.82
C PHE A 224 -14.42 -16.41 -3.22
N ALA A 225 -15.07 -17.56 -3.42
CA ALA A 225 -15.69 -17.90 -4.70
C ALA A 225 -16.78 -16.89 -5.11
N ALA A 226 -17.49 -16.32 -4.13
CA ALA A 226 -18.44 -15.23 -4.38
C ALA A 226 -17.75 -13.89 -4.75
N LEU A 227 -16.57 -13.60 -4.17
CA LEU A 227 -15.76 -12.41 -4.48
C LEU A 227 -15.01 -12.53 -5.82
N GLU A 228 -14.47 -13.71 -6.11
CA GLU A 228 -13.76 -14.04 -7.34
C GLU A 228 -14.75 -14.19 -8.50
N GLY A 229 -15.93 -14.77 -8.25
CA GLY A 229 -17.07 -14.72 -9.17
C GLY A 229 -17.43 -13.28 -9.57
N LYS A 230 -17.44 -12.34 -8.61
CA LYS A 230 -17.62 -10.89 -8.86
C LYS A 230 -16.45 -10.24 -9.60
N ARG A 231 -15.20 -10.64 -9.31
CA ARG A 231 -14.02 -10.09 -10.01
C ARG A 231 -13.96 -10.58 -11.46
N VAL A 232 -14.21 -11.86 -11.69
CA VAL A 232 -14.26 -12.48 -13.02
C VAL A 232 -15.44 -11.95 -13.82
N THR A 233 -16.63 -11.78 -13.23
CA THR A 233 -17.75 -11.11 -13.93
C THR A 233 -17.43 -9.66 -14.27
N HIS A 234 -16.85 -8.87 -13.35
CA HIS A 234 -16.48 -7.49 -13.65
C HIS A 234 -15.34 -7.38 -14.70
N ILE A 235 -14.40 -8.33 -14.73
CA ILE A 235 -13.36 -8.40 -15.77
C ILE A 235 -14.00 -8.79 -17.11
N ARG A 236 -14.89 -9.79 -17.11
CA ARG A 236 -15.60 -10.28 -18.29
C ARG A 236 -16.62 -9.27 -18.82
N GLU A 237 -17.21 -8.42 -17.98
CA GLU A 237 -18.03 -7.28 -18.41
C GLU A 237 -17.17 -6.21 -19.09
N HIS A 238 -15.96 -5.93 -18.58
CA HIS A 238 -15.01 -5.03 -19.23
C HIS A 238 -14.46 -5.59 -20.54
N GLU A 239 -14.23 -6.91 -20.60
CA GLU A 239 -13.78 -7.64 -21.78
C GLU A 239 -14.88 -7.69 -22.84
N ASN A 240 -16.13 -7.96 -22.43
CA ASN A 240 -17.30 -7.88 -23.30
C ASN A 240 -17.56 -6.45 -23.80
N ALA A 241 -17.35 -5.42 -22.97
CA ALA A 241 -17.42 -4.03 -23.41
C ALA A 241 -16.33 -3.72 -24.43
N GLY A 242 -15.10 -4.21 -24.20
CA GLY A 242 -14.00 -4.14 -25.17
C GLY A 242 -14.35 -4.84 -26.49
N GLN A 243 -14.90 -6.05 -26.44
CA GLN A 243 -15.35 -6.80 -27.60
C GLN A 243 -16.49 -6.11 -28.36
N GLN A 244 -17.44 -5.48 -27.68
CA GLN A 244 -18.49 -4.68 -28.33
C GLN A 244 -17.90 -3.50 -29.12
N TYR A 245 -16.86 -2.84 -28.58
CA TYR A 245 -16.13 -1.81 -29.32
C TYR A 245 -15.32 -2.38 -30.49
N PHE A 246 -14.68 -3.55 -30.32
CA PHE A 246 -13.99 -4.25 -31.41
C PHE A 246 -14.94 -4.71 -32.53
N ASP A 247 -16.14 -5.16 -32.18
CA ASP A 247 -17.17 -5.57 -33.14
C ASP A 247 -17.77 -4.38 -33.89
N GLN A 248 -17.94 -3.24 -33.21
CA GLN A 248 -18.29 -1.97 -33.86
C GLN A 248 -17.19 -1.51 -34.83
N LEU A 249 -15.93 -1.67 -34.46
CA LEU A 249 -14.75 -1.42 -35.32
C LEU A 249 -14.74 -2.34 -36.55
N LYS A 250 -15.00 -3.63 -36.37
CA LYS A 250 -15.05 -4.61 -37.45
C LYS A 250 -16.20 -4.34 -38.43
N LYS A 251 -17.33 -3.82 -37.92
CA LYS A 251 -18.44 -3.32 -38.75
C LYS A 251 -18.11 -2.03 -39.50
N ALA A 252 -17.35 -1.12 -38.89
CA ALA A 252 -16.97 0.14 -39.52
C ALA A 252 -15.92 -0.03 -40.65
N TRP A 253 -15.08 -1.08 -40.56
CA TRP A 253 -14.07 -1.43 -41.57
C TRP A 253 -14.57 -2.42 -42.63
N GLY A 254 -15.73 -3.05 -42.40
CA GLY A 254 -16.34 -4.04 -43.29
C GLY A 254 -17.23 -3.47 -44.39
N ASN A 255 -17.28 -2.14 -44.55
CA ASN A 255 -17.94 -1.44 -45.66
C ASN A 255 -16.91 -0.69 -46.49
#